data_AF-Q07I66-F1
#
_entry.id   AF-Q07I66-F1
#
_cell.length_a   1.000
_cell.length_b   1.000
_cell.length_c   1.000
_cell.angle_alpha   90.00
_cell.angle_beta   90.00
_cell.angle_gamma   90.00
#
_symmetry.space_group_name_H-M   'P 1'
#
loop_
_entity.id
_entity.type
_entity.pdbx_description
1 polymer ?
#
loop_
_entity_poly.entity_id
_entity_poly.type
_entity_poly.pdbx_seq_one_letter_code
_entity_poly.pdbx_strand_id
1 'polypeptide(L)'
;MSMELYVLSDEQLPSIEAWQQAIDAAGFSLRLSTERPFAALRGALPVMLGDRATSFECDHWSAATLMAEMPDVAFGQGWSYALAFRWGADFDAGAATYMAASAYATATGGRVFDCAEGKLISPQRAGDIAREFEQSGPLVEEAVRRAMEKRRN
;
A
#
# COMPACT_ATOMS: atom_id res chain seq x y z
N MET A 1 1.10 -13.37 -9.86
CA MET A 1 2.19 -12.44 -9.48
C MET A 1 1.64 -11.54 -8.40
N SER A 2 2.38 -11.32 -7.33
CA SER A 2 2.08 -10.28 -6.34
C SER A 2 2.64 -8.94 -6.83
N MET A 3 1.92 -7.87 -6.54
CA MET A 3 2.46 -6.51 -6.60
C MET A 3 3.09 -6.16 -5.26
N GLU A 4 4.08 -5.28 -5.26
CA GLU A 4 4.87 -4.93 -4.08
C GLU A 4 5.10 -3.42 -4.01
N LEU A 5 5.07 -2.89 -2.78
CA LEU A 5 5.26 -1.49 -2.47
C LEU A 5 5.99 -1.40 -1.13
N TYR A 6 6.94 -0.47 -0.99
CA TYR A 6 7.64 -0.27 0.28
C TYR A 6 7.54 1.18 0.72
N VAL A 7 7.27 1.40 2.00
CA VAL A 7 7.42 2.73 2.60
C VAL A 7 8.74 2.78 3.34
N LEU A 8 9.61 3.70 2.95
CA LEU A 8 10.92 3.95 3.55
C LEU A 8 10.84 5.18 4.46
N SER A 9 11.31 5.07 5.69
CA SER A 9 11.28 6.15 6.67
C SER A 9 12.39 6.03 7.71
N ASP A 10 12.68 7.14 8.40
CA ASP A 10 13.59 7.15 9.55
C ASP A 10 12.88 7.03 10.89
N GLU A 11 11.55 7.11 10.87
CA GLU A 11 10.68 6.90 12.02
C GLU A 11 9.62 5.84 11.71
N GLN A 12 9.09 5.20 12.75
CA GLN A 12 7.93 4.33 12.65
C GLN A 12 6.76 4.92 13.40
N LEU A 13 5.54 4.69 12.90
CA LEU A 13 4.36 4.99 13.69
C LEU A 13 4.28 4.06 14.90
N PRO A 14 3.81 4.55 16.07
CA PRO A 14 3.82 3.76 17.30
C PRO A 14 2.72 2.69 17.35
N SER A 15 1.64 2.83 16.56
CA SER A 15 0.50 1.90 16.60
C SER A 15 -0.37 1.93 15.33
N ILE A 16 -1.31 0.97 15.22
CA ILE A 16 -2.32 0.95 14.14
C ILE A 16 -3.23 2.17 14.24
N GLU A 17 -3.55 2.63 15.45
CA GLU A 17 -4.40 3.79 15.68
C GLU A 17 -3.72 5.08 15.19
N ALA A 18 -2.40 5.24 15.41
CA ALA A 18 -1.65 6.36 14.86
C ALA A 18 -1.63 6.32 13.31
N TRP A 19 -1.53 5.12 12.74
CA TRP A 19 -1.63 4.93 11.29
C TRP A 19 -3.03 5.24 10.76
N GLN A 20 -4.07 4.80 11.46
CA GLN A 20 -5.46 5.12 11.13
C GLN A 20 -5.70 6.63 11.18
N GLN A 21 -5.19 7.34 12.18
CA GLN A 21 -5.29 8.81 12.25
C GLN A 21 -4.65 9.50 11.04
N ALA A 22 -3.50 9.00 10.57
CA ALA A 22 -2.88 9.51 9.35
C ALA A 22 -3.72 9.26 8.10
N ILE A 23 -4.36 8.09 8.01
CA ILE A 23 -5.29 7.73 6.92
C ILE A 23 -6.50 8.66 6.94
N ASP A 24 -7.10 8.89 8.11
CA ASP A 24 -8.25 9.77 8.30
C ASP A 24 -7.89 11.22 7.95
N ALA A 25 -6.70 11.70 8.36
CA ALA A 25 -6.21 13.04 8.05
C ALA A 25 -5.96 13.25 6.55
N ALA A 26 -5.61 12.18 5.82
CA ALA A 26 -5.48 12.21 4.36
C ALA A 26 -6.84 12.16 3.63
N GLY A 27 -7.95 11.96 4.36
CA GLY A 27 -9.30 11.87 3.81
C GLY A 27 -9.60 10.56 3.08
N PHE A 28 -8.81 9.51 3.33
CA PHE A 28 -9.02 8.20 2.72
C PHE A 28 -10.11 7.42 3.45
N SER A 29 -11.01 6.79 2.70
CA SER A 29 -12.07 5.93 3.26
C SER A 29 -11.55 4.52 3.53
N LEU A 30 -10.42 4.39 4.23
CA LEU A 30 -9.79 3.11 4.55
C LEU A 30 -9.76 2.91 6.08
N ARG A 31 -10.13 1.71 6.55
CA ARG A 31 -10.01 1.32 7.95
C ARG A 31 -9.15 0.09 8.12
N LEU A 32 -8.14 0.19 8.99
CA LEU A 32 -7.25 -0.91 9.32
C LEU A 32 -7.83 -1.79 10.43
N SER A 33 -7.65 -3.11 10.34
CA SER A 33 -7.94 -4.01 11.45
C SER A 33 -6.97 -3.76 12.62
N THR A 34 -7.53 -3.68 13.83
CA THR A 34 -6.79 -3.54 15.10
C THR A 34 -6.62 -4.88 15.83
N GLU A 35 -6.94 -6.01 15.19
CA GLU A 35 -6.86 -7.34 15.80
C GLU A 35 -5.44 -7.76 16.19
N ARG A 36 -4.42 -7.13 15.59
CA ARG A 36 -3.01 -7.38 15.88
C ARG A 36 -2.28 -6.08 16.16
N PRO A 37 -1.33 -6.08 17.11
CA PRO A 37 -0.54 -4.89 17.40
C PRO A 37 0.39 -4.57 16.23
N PHE A 38 0.65 -3.27 16.02
CA PHE A 38 1.45 -2.77 14.89
C PHE A 38 2.84 -3.43 14.80
N ALA A 39 3.54 -3.57 15.93
CA ALA A 39 4.87 -4.18 15.98
C ALA A 39 4.89 -5.67 15.60
N ALA A 40 3.74 -6.35 15.63
CA ALA A 40 3.61 -7.75 15.25
C ALA A 40 2.96 -7.94 13.87
N LEU A 41 2.81 -6.88 13.08
CA LEU A 41 2.31 -6.99 11.71
C LEU A 41 3.23 -7.90 10.90
N ARG A 42 2.61 -8.97 10.40
CA ARG A 42 3.22 -9.93 9.49
C ARG A 42 2.15 -10.57 8.61
N GLY A 43 2.37 -10.62 7.31
CA GLY A 43 1.42 -11.17 6.33
C GLY A 43 0.12 -10.38 6.21
N ALA A 44 -0.97 -11.04 5.83
CA ALA A 44 -2.26 -10.41 5.49
C ALA A 44 -2.81 -9.55 6.63
N LEU A 45 -3.04 -8.26 6.38
CA LEU A 45 -3.74 -7.30 7.22
C LEU A 45 -5.14 -7.06 6.62
N PRO A 46 -6.22 -7.50 7.30
CA PRO A 46 -7.58 -7.20 6.88
C PRO A 46 -7.89 -5.70 6.99
N VAL A 47 -8.61 -5.16 6.02
CA VAL A 47 -9.01 -3.76 5.95
C VAL A 47 -10.42 -3.59 5.38
N MET A 48 -11.04 -2.46 5.65
CA MET A 48 -12.29 -2.03 5.02
C MET A 48 -12.03 -0.80 4.14
N LEU A 49 -12.24 -0.93 2.83
CA LEU A 49 -12.22 0.18 1.88
C LEU A 49 -13.67 0.62 1.63
N GLY A 50 -14.08 1.72 2.26
CA GLY A 50 -15.48 2.10 2.37
C GLY A 50 -16.29 1.03 3.10
N ASP A 51 -17.19 0.37 2.37
CA ASP A 51 -18.00 -0.76 2.83
C ASP A 51 -17.50 -2.13 2.33
N ARG A 52 -16.40 -2.15 1.57
CA ARG A 52 -15.83 -3.37 0.97
C ARG A 52 -14.71 -3.94 1.81
N ALA A 53 -14.80 -5.22 2.15
CA ALA A 53 -13.74 -5.93 2.85
C ALA A 53 -12.66 -6.36 1.85
N THR A 54 -11.40 -6.03 2.15
CA THR A 54 -10.23 -6.49 1.37
C THR A 54 -9.05 -6.70 2.32
N SER A 55 -7.87 -7.00 1.77
CA SER A 55 -6.64 -7.16 2.54
C SER A 55 -5.41 -6.92 1.69
N PHE A 56 -4.33 -6.49 2.33
CA PHE A 56 -2.98 -6.51 1.78
C PHE A 56 -2.04 -7.13 2.80
N GLU A 57 -0.92 -7.70 2.37
CA GLU A 57 0.13 -8.13 3.29
C GLU A 57 0.94 -6.94 3.77
N CYS A 58 1.32 -6.94 5.05
CA CYS A 58 2.13 -5.89 5.65
C CYS A 58 3.18 -6.51 6.58
N ASP A 59 4.45 -6.17 6.37
CA ASP A 59 5.58 -6.68 7.17
C ASP A 59 6.60 -5.58 7.47
N HIS A 60 7.18 -5.63 8.67
CA HIS A 60 8.33 -4.79 9.04
C HIS A 60 9.62 -5.33 8.49
N TRP A 61 10.38 -4.49 7.78
CA TRP A 61 11.64 -4.84 7.12
C TRP A 61 12.76 -3.86 7.50
N SER A 62 14.00 -4.36 7.41
CA SER A 62 15.20 -3.53 7.46
C SER A 62 15.36 -2.81 6.12
N ALA A 63 15.33 -1.47 6.13
CA ALA A 63 15.59 -0.70 4.92
C ALA A 63 17.00 -0.95 4.37
N ALA A 64 18.00 -1.10 5.24
CA ALA A 64 19.36 -1.42 4.81
C ALA A 64 19.45 -2.75 4.05
N THR A 65 18.69 -3.78 4.49
CA THR A 65 18.64 -5.08 3.81
C THR A 65 17.95 -4.95 2.46
N LEU A 66 16.79 -4.30 2.41
CA LEU A 66 16.06 -4.04 1.16
C LEU A 66 16.91 -3.28 0.14
N MET A 67 17.59 -2.22 0.58
CA MET A 67 18.44 -1.40 -0.29
C MET A 67 19.65 -2.18 -0.82
N ALA A 68 20.22 -3.09 -0.02
CA ALA A 68 21.31 -3.95 -0.45
C ALA A 68 20.88 -4.98 -1.51
N GLU A 69 19.62 -5.43 -1.48
CA GLU A 69 19.03 -6.33 -2.47
C GLU A 69 18.69 -5.63 -3.79
N MET A 70 18.61 -4.29 -3.78
CA MET A 70 18.22 -3.47 -4.94
C MET A 70 19.25 -2.36 -5.22
N PRO A 71 20.51 -2.71 -5.53
CA PRO A 71 21.61 -1.74 -5.65
C PRO A 71 21.43 -0.74 -6.80
N ASP A 72 20.63 -1.08 -7.81
CA ASP A 72 20.38 -0.23 -8.99
C ASP A 72 19.30 0.84 -8.74
N VAL A 73 18.61 0.79 -7.59
CA VAL A 73 17.58 1.76 -7.23
C VAL A 73 18.21 2.94 -6.50
N ALA A 74 17.96 4.16 -7.02
CA ALA A 74 18.39 5.38 -6.38
C ALA A 74 17.48 5.75 -5.20
N PHE A 75 17.77 5.21 -4.01
CA PHE A 75 16.97 5.45 -2.79
C PHE A 75 17.10 6.86 -2.19
N GLY A 76 18.03 7.67 -2.70
CA GLY A 76 18.28 9.05 -2.29
C GLY A 76 19.07 9.20 -0.99
N GLN A 77 18.83 8.33 -0.01
CA GLN A 77 19.54 8.29 1.27
C GLN A 77 19.46 6.90 1.92
N GLY A 78 20.21 6.71 3.00
CA GLY A 78 20.14 5.51 3.84
C GLY A 78 18.98 5.59 4.81
N TRP A 79 17.88 4.93 4.50
CA TRP A 79 16.69 4.88 5.35
C TRP A 79 16.85 3.86 6.48
N SER A 80 16.21 4.13 7.61
CA SER A 80 16.29 3.25 8.80
C SER A 80 15.29 2.08 8.75
N TYR A 81 14.08 2.34 8.27
CA TYR A 81 12.96 1.40 8.32
C TYR A 81 12.29 1.23 6.96
N ALA A 82 11.79 0.02 6.71
CA ALA A 82 10.94 -0.27 5.56
C ALA A 82 9.67 -0.97 6.03
N LEU A 83 8.50 -0.47 5.63
CA LEU A 83 7.23 -1.18 5.77
C LEU A 83 6.88 -1.76 4.40
N ALA A 84 6.89 -3.09 4.30
CA ALA A 84 6.67 -3.81 3.06
C ALA A 84 5.19 -4.14 2.89
N PHE A 85 4.66 -3.90 1.70
CA PHE A 85 3.29 -4.19 1.31
C PHE A 85 3.26 -5.13 0.11
N ARG A 86 2.34 -6.11 0.12
CA ARG A 86 2.10 -6.98 -1.04
C ARG A 86 0.63 -7.25 -1.23
N TRP A 87 0.20 -7.37 -2.48
CA TRP A 87 -1.18 -7.72 -2.80
C TRP A 87 -1.28 -8.47 -4.14
N GLY A 88 -2.42 -9.12 -4.35
CA GLY A 88 -2.75 -9.78 -5.61
C GLY A 88 -3.21 -8.80 -6.69
N ALA A 89 -3.64 -9.31 -7.84
CA ALA A 89 -4.23 -8.50 -8.92
C ALA A 89 -5.68 -8.08 -8.62
N ASP A 90 -5.88 -7.46 -7.46
CA ASP A 90 -7.18 -6.97 -6.95
C ASP A 90 -7.13 -5.44 -6.84
N PHE A 91 -8.08 -4.75 -7.47
CA PHE A 91 -8.09 -3.29 -7.53
C PHE A 91 -8.37 -2.66 -6.16
N ASP A 92 -9.24 -3.27 -5.37
CA ASP A 92 -9.55 -2.81 -4.02
C ASP A 92 -8.33 -2.94 -3.10
N ALA A 93 -7.64 -4.08 -3.12
CA ALA A 93 -6.40 -4.27 -2.37
C ALA A 93 -5.30 -3.29 -2.84
N GLY A 94 -5.21 -2.99 -4.14
CA GLY A 94 -4.28 -2.00 -4.68
C GLY A 94 -4.58 -0.59 -4.18
N ALA A 95 -5.83 -0.14 -4.30
CA ALA A 95 -6.27 1.15 -3.76
C ALA A 95 -5.97 1.25 -2.26
N ALA A 96 -6.39 0.25 -1.47
CA ALA A 96 -6.15 0.21 -0.04
C ALA A 96 -4.66 0.27 0.32
N THR A 97 -3.81 -0.47 -0.41
CA THR A 97 -2.37 -0.48 -0.19
C THR A 97 -1.76 0.90 -0.43
N TYR A 98 -2.08 1.55 -1.56
CA TYR A 98 -1.55 2.87 -1.89
C TYR A 98 -2.04 3.96 -0.92
N MET A 99 -3.29 3.89 -0.46
CA MET A 99 -3.80 4.79 0.59
C MET A 99 -3.03 4.62 1.90
N ALA A 100 -2.88 3.38 2.36
CA ALA A 100 -2.19 3.07 3.61
C ALA A 100 -0.73 3.51 3.57
N ALA A 101 -0.03 3.24 2.46
CA ALA A 101 1.35 3.63 2.23
C ALA A 101 1.51 5.16 2.13
N SER A 102 0.63 5.85 1.40
CA SER A 102 0.60 7.31 1.29
C SER A 102 0.46 7.98 2.65
N ALA A 103 -0.49 7.52 3.46
CA ALA A 103 -0.73 8.05 4.80
C ALA A 103 0.46 7.79 5.74
N TYR A 104 1.01 6.57 5.72
CA TYR A 104 2.17 6.21 6.53
C TYR A 104 3.38 7.08 6.18
N ALA A 105 3.72 7.17 4.89
CA ALA A 105 4.85 7.94 4.41
C ALA A 105 4.69 9.44 4.71
N THR A 106 3.47 9.97 4.63
CA THR A 106 3.20 11.36 5.01
C THR A 106 3.44 11.59 6.49
N ALA A 107 2.97 10.69 7.36
CA ALA A 107 3.07 10.85 8.80
C ALA A 107 4.50 10.68 9.33
N THR A 108 5.34 9.90 8.64
CA THR A 108 6.75 9.66 9.03
C THR A 108 7.76 10.50 8.26
N GLY A 109 7.30 11.38 7.37
CA GLY A 109 8.19 12.11 6.44
C GLY A 109 8.94 11.20 5.46
N GLY A 110 8.44 9.97 5.25
CA GLY A 110 9.03 8.94 4.41
C GLY A 110 8.74 9.08 2.92
N ARG A 111 9.19 8.07 2.17
CA ARG A 111 9.00 7.93 0.71
C ARG A 111 8.42 6.57 0.39
N VAL A 112 7.74 6.48 -0.75
CA VAL A 112 7.17 5.22 -1.23
C VAL A 112 8.00 4.70 -2.40
N PHE A 113 8.53 3.49 -2.30
CA PHE A 113 9.18 2.80 -3.42
C PHE A 113 8.14 1.88 -4.09
N ASP A 114 7.78 2.24 -5.32
CA ASP A 114 6.89 1.48 -6.18
C ASP A 114 7.72 0.54 -7.06
N CYS A 115 7.60 -0.77 -6.81
CA CYS A 115 8.32 -1.80 -7.55
C CYS A 115 7.84 -1.94 -8.99
N ALA A 116 6.59 -1.58 -9.29
CA ALA A 116 6.05 -1.65 -10.65
C ALA A 116 6.64 -0.54 -11.53
N GLU A 117 6.80 0.67 -10.98
CA GLU A 117 7.48 1.77 -11.66
C GLU A 117 9.02 1.73 -11.52
N GLY A 118 9.52 0.96 -10.55
CA GLY A 118 10.95 0.88 -10.21
C GLY A 118 11.49 2.19 -9.63
N LYS A 119 10.66 2.98 -8.95
CA LYS A 119 10.99 4.36 -8.54
C LYS A 119 10.48 4.71 -7.16
N LEU A 120 11.19 5.64 -6.51
CA LEU A 120 10.67 6.34 -5.35
C LEU A 120 9.70 7.43 -5.77
N ILE A 121 8.45 7.33 -5.35
CA ILE A 121 7.40 8.32 -5.53
C ILE A 121 7.13 9.09 -4.23
N SER A 122 6.49 10.25 -4.35
CA SER A 122 6.05 11.02 -3.19
C SER A 122 4.82 10.38 -2.55
N PRO A 123 4.56 10.64 -1.25
CA PRO A 123 3.32 10.21 -0.61
C PRO A 123 2.07 10.72 -1.34
N GLN A 124 2.12 11.93 -1.91
CA GLN A 124 1.02 12.50 -2.69
C GLN A 124 0.77 11.68 -3.96
N ARG A 125 1.83 11.33 -4.72
CA ARG A 125 1.68 10.50 -5.92
C ARG A 125 1.11 9.12 -5.58
N ALA A 126 1.53 8.52 -4.48
CA ALA A 126 0.94 7.26 -4.00
C ALA A 126 -0.57 7.42 -3.73
N GLY A 127 -0.98 8.52 -3.11
CA GLY A 127 -2.39 8.85 -2.91
C GLY A 127 -3.16 9.08 -4.21
N ASP A 128 -2.54 9.71 -5.22
CA ASP A 128 -3.15 9.90 -6.54
C ASP A 128 -3.36 8.57 -7.26
N ILE A 129 -2.36 7.67 -7.22
CA ILE A 129 -2.48 6.30 -7.74
C ILE A 129 -3.62 5.57 -7.05
N ALA A 130 -3.77 5.70 -5.73
CA ALA A 130 -4.87 5.08 -5.01
C ALA A 130 -6.25 5.50 -5.55
N ARG A 131 -6.43 6.80 -5.86
CA ARG A 131 -7.66 7.31 -6.46
C ARG A 131 -7.85 6.83 -7.90
N GLU A 132 -6.78 6.70 -8.67
CA GLU A 132 -6.82 6.11 -10.01
C GLU A 132 -7.32 4.65 -9.96
N PHE A 133 -6.88 3.87 -8.97
CA PHE A 133 -7.38 2.51 -8.71
C PHE A 133 -8.87 2.51 -8.35
N GLU A 134 -9.31 3.35 -7.42
CA GLU A 134 -10.72 3.43 -7.01
C GLU A 134 -11.66 3.80 -8.17
N GLN A 135 -11.23 4.69 -9.06
CA GLN A 135 -12.02 5.15 -10.20
C GLN A 135 -12.04 4.12 -11.33
N SER A 136 -10.92 3.45 -11.57
CA SER A 136 -10.75 2.55 -12.72
C SER A 136 -11.21 1.13 -12.43
N GLY A 137 -11.07 0.65 -11.19
CA GLY A 137 -11.36 -0.73 -10.78
C GLY A 137 -12.76 -1.20 -11.19
N PRO A 138 -13.84 -0.49 -10.80
CA PRO A 138 -15.20 -0.88 -11.14
C PRO A 138 -15.46 -0.99 -12.66
N LEU A 139 -14.83 -0.11 -13.44
CA LEU A 139 -14.97 -0.11 -14.91
C LEU A 139 -14.25 -1.30 -15.55
N VAL A 140 -13.05 -1.62 -15.08
CA VAL A 140 -12.25 -2.74 -15.57
C VAL A 140 -12.91 -4.07 -15.20
N GLU A 141 -13.35 -4.24 -13.96
CA GLU A 141 -14.01 -5.46 -13.49
C GLU A 141 -15.29 -5.75 -14.28
N GLU A 142 -16.12 -4.72 -14.51
CA GLU A 142 -17.34 -4.86 -15.31
C GLU A 142 -17.04 -5.26 -16.76
N ALA A 143 -15.99 -4.68 -17.37
CA ALA A 143 -15.57 -5.03 -18.71
C ALA A 143 -15.07 -6.49 -18.80
N VAL A 144 -14.26 -6.93 -17.83
CA VAL A 144 -13.77 -8.32 -17.74
C VAL A 144 -14.93 -9.29 -17.56
N ARG A 145 -15.87 -8.99 -16.64
CA ARG A 145 -17.07 -9.81 -16.40
C ARG A 145 -17.87 -10.00 -17.68
N ARG A 146 -18.17 -8.91 -18.41
CA ARG A 146 -18.89 -8.97 -19.69
C ARG A 146 -18.16 -9.78 -20.76
N ALA A 147 -16.82 -9.68 -20.82
CA ALA A 147 -16.03 -10.45 -21.79
C ALA A 147 -16.05 -11.96 -21.47
N MET A 148 -16.01 -12.32 -20.19
CA MET A 148 -16.09 -13.71 -19.74
C MET A 148 -17.48 -14.33 -20.02
N GLU A 149 -18.55 -13.57 -19.79
CA GLU A 149 -19.93 -13.99 -20.12
C GLU A 149 -20.11 -14.24 -21.63
N LYS A 150 -19.57 -13.36 -22.48
CA LYS A 150 -19.63 -13.52 -23.95
C LYS A 150 -18.82 -14.70 -24.49
N ARG A 151 -17.78 -15.15 -23.79
CA ARG A 151 -16.97 -16.32 -24.18
C ARG A 151 -17.59 -17.65 -23.74
N ARG A 152 -18.57 -17.61 -22.85
CA ARG A 152 -19.24 -18.79 -22.29
C ARG A 152 -20.55 -19.14 -23.03
N ASN A 153 -21.07 -18.20 -23.82
CA ASN A 153 -22.18 -18.39 -24.76
C ASN A 153 -21.65 -18.58 -26.19
#